data_AF-A0A961CGK9-F1
#
_entry.id   AF-A0A961CGK9-F1
#
_cell.length_a   1.000
_cell.length_b   1.000
_cell.length_c   1.000
_cell.angle_alpha   90.00
_cell.angle_beta   90.00
_cell.angle_gamma   90.00
#
_symmetry.space_group_name_H-M   'P 1'
#
loop_
_entity.id
_entity.type
_entity.pdbx_description
1 polymer ?
#
loop_
_entity_poly.entity_id
_entity_poly.type
_entity_poly.pdbx_seq_one_letter_code
_entity_poly.pdbx_strand_id
1 'polypeptide(L)'
;SGFSYHNLRGMDPSYAEPSERFDAWLAQAMTSAPDERAEALTHWVDAPAARIAHPREEHLLPAMVIAGAAGSDPVVHTYDDHVMGIKVSGFAAGTPAAA
;
A
#
# COMPACT_ATOMS: atom_id res chain seq x y z
N SER A 1 -1.66 5.01 7.18
CA SER A 1 -0.23 5.15 7.53
C SER A 1 0.51 5.61 6.27
N GLY A 2 1.65 6.29 6.41
CA GLY A 2 2.43 6.81 5.27
C GLY A 2 3.66 5.97 4.91
N PHE A 3 3.79 4.75 5.45
CA PHE A 3 4.85 3.81 5.09
C PHE A 3 4.20 2.53 4.55
N SER A 4 3.99 2.49 3.23
CA SER A 4 3.50 1.31 2.50
C SER A 4 4.56 0.23 2.32
N TYR A 5 5.80 0.44 2.80
CA TYR A 5 6.91 -0.50 2.78
C TYR A 5 7.48 -0.68 4.18
N HIS A 6 7.76 -1.92 4.60
CA HIS A 6 8.41 -2.18 5.87
C HIS A 6 9.31 -3.41 5.84
N ASN A 7 10.50 -3.21 5.28
CA ASN A 7 11.61 -4.12 5.45
C ASN A 7 12.84 -3.36 5.97
N LEU A 8 12.98 -3.30 7.30
CA LEU A 8 14.09 -2.62 7.97
C LEU A 8 15.45 -3.31 7.75
N ARG A 9 15.47 -4.52 7.19
CA ARG A 9 16.69 -5.22 6.78
C ARG A 9 17.11 -4.84 5.35
N GLY A 10 16.30 -4.08 4.64
CA GLY A 10 16.47 -3.75 3.22
C GLY A 10 16.04 -2.32 2.90
N MET A 11 16.92 -1.38 3.23
CA MET A 11 16.81 0.06 2.88
C MET A 11 17.98 0.53 2.01
N ASP A 12 18.76 -0.39 1.46
CA ASP A 12 19.80 -0.06 0.47
C ASP A 12 19.20 0.00 -0.95
N PRO A 13 19.94 0.55 -1.93
CA PRO A 13 19.43 0.78 -3.28
C PRO A 13 18.86 -0.45 -4.00
N SER A 14 19.23 -1.68 -3.60
CA SER A 14 18.68 -2.91 -4.19
C SER A 14 17.18 -3.11 -3.93
N TYR A 15 16.60 -2.37 -2.98
CA TYR A 15 15.19 -2.45 -2.62
C TYR A 15 14.30 -1.40 -3.29
N ALA A 16 14.89 -0.46 -4.04
CA ALA A 16 14.14 0.58 -4.76
C ALA A 16 13.12 -0.04 -5.75
N GLU A 17 13.57 -0.89 -6.67
CA GLU A 17 12.68 -1.54 -7.64
C GLU A 17 11.62 -2.45 -6.97
N PRO A 18 11.96 -3.33 -6.01
CA PRO A 18 10.95 -4.08 -5.27
C PRO A 18 9.90 -3.19 -4.58
N SER A 19 10.32 -2.05 -4.01
CA SER A 19 9.39 -1.12 -3.35
C SER A 19 8.40 -0.51 -4.35
N GLU A 20 8.87 -0.07 -5.52
CA GLU A 20 8.02 0.46 -6.60
C GLU A 20 6.99 -0.56 -7.09
N ARG A 21 7.43 -1.81 -7.28
CA ARG A 21 6.56 -2.88 -7.79
C ARG A 21 5.44 -3.21 -6.82
N PHE A 22 5.76 -3.30 -5.53
CA PHE A 22 4.76 -3.57 -4.51
C PHE A 22 3.82 -2.38 -4.33
N ASP A 23 4.36 -1.16 -4.30
CA ASP A 23 3.59 0.06 -4.10
C ASP A 23 2.62 0.33 -5.26
N ALA A 24 3.05 0.15 -6.50
CA ALA A 24 2.17 0.26 -7.67
C ALA A 24 0.99 -0.71 -7.61
N TRP A 25 1.24 -1.96 -7.19
CA TRP A 25 0.18 -2.93 -6.94
C TRP A 25 -0.74 -2.47 -5.79
N LEU A 26 -0.17 -2.00 -4.69
CA LEU A 26 -0.95 -1.57 -3.52
C LEU A 26 -1.84 -0.38 -3.84
N ALA A 27 -1.32 0.61 -4.57
CA ALA A 27 -2.09 1.77 -5.01
C ALA A 27 -3.28 1.34 -5.90
N GLN A 28 -3.06 0.41 -6.83
CA GLN A 28 -4.13 -0.15 -7.65
C GLN A 28 -5.17 -0.90 -6.79
N ALA A 29 -4.72 -1.81 -5.92
CA ALA A 29 -5.60 -2.60 -5.06
C ALA A 29 -6.45 -1.70 -4.14
N MET A 30 -5.85 -0.70 -3.50
CA MET A 30 -6.54 0.22 -2.59
C MET A 30 -7.57 1.09 -3.31
N THR A 31 -7.33 1.48 -4.56
CA THR A 31 -8.22 2.37 -5.33
C THR A 31 -9.23 1.62 -6.22
N SER A 32 -9.22 0.29 -6.20
CA SER A 32 -10.17 -0.56 -6.95
C SER A 32 -11.57 -0.57 -6.32
N ALA A 33 -12.53 -1.18 -7.01
CA ALA A 33 -13.89 -1.36 -6.49
C ALA A 33 -13.87 -2.14 -5.16
N PRO A 34 -14.85 -1.96 -4.25
CA PRO A 34 -14.81 -2.52 -2.90
C PRO A 34 -14.52 -4.03 -2.84
N ASP A 35 -15.17 -4.83 -3.70
CA ASP A 35 -14.98 -6.27 -3.74
C ASP A 35 -13.60 -6.67 -4.28
N GLU A 36 -13.14 -6.01 -5.36
CA GLU A 36 -11.81 -6.22 -5.94
C GLU A 36 -10.69 -5.82 -4.97
N ARG A 37 -10.88 -4.70 -4.25
CA ARG A 37 -9.98 -4.22 -3.19
C ARG A 37 -9.88 -5.26 -2.07
N ALA A 38 -11.01 -5.77 -1.60
CA ALA A 38 -11.05 -6.78 -0.54
C ALA A 38 -10.38 -8.09 -0.97
N GLU A 39 -10.65 -8.55 -2.20
CA GLU A 39 -10.04 -9.76 -2.76
C GLU A 39 -8.52 -9.61 -2.92
N ALA A 40 -8.07 -8.51 -3.52
CA ALA A 40 -6.64 -8.25 -3.73
C ALA A 40 -5.88 -8.16 -2.40
N LEU A 41 -6.42 -7.43 -1.40
CA LEU A 41 -5.78 -7.30 -0.09
C LEU A 41 -5.79 -8.61 0.70
N THR A 42 -6.78 -9.48 0.50
CA THR A 42 -6.79 -10.83 1.09
C THR A 42 -5.64 -11.68 0.54
N HIS A 43 -5.32 -11.52 -0.74
CA HIS A 43 -4.25 -12.24 -1.44
C HIS A 43 -2.96 -11.41 -1.59
N TRP A 44 -2.73 -10.44 -0.71
CA TRP A 44 -1.59 -9.51 -0.83
C TRP A 44 -0.22 -10.21 -0.92
N VAL A 45 -0.08 -11.41 -0.37
CA VAL A 45 1.17 -12.20 -0.40
C VAL A 45 1.58 -12.57 -1.83
N ASP A 46 0.61 -12.67 -2.74
CA ASP A 46 0.83 -12.99 -4.16
C ASP A 46 1.21 -11.74 -4.98
N ALA A 47 1.20 -10.56 -4.36
CA ALA A 47 1.57 -9.32 -5.01
C ALA A 47 3.06 -9.31 -5.41
N PRO A 48 3.42 -8.55 -6.47
CA PRO A 48 4.80 -8.34 -6.85
C PRO A 48 5.64 -7.88 -5.65
N ALA A 49 6.73 -8.61 -5.37
CA ALA A 49 7.66 -8.30 -4.29
C ALA A 49 7.03 -8.22 -2.87
N ALA A 50 5.85 -8.80 -2.64
CA ALA A 50 5.11 -8.71 -1.37
C ALA A 50 5.96 -9.02 -0.13
N ARG A 51 6.62 -10.19 -0.11
CA ARG A 51 7.46 -10.61 1.03
C ARG A 51 8.80 -9.88 1.12
N ILE A 52 9.22 -9.21 0.04
CA ILE A 52 10.39 -8.32 0.06
C ILE A 52 9.99 -6.99 0.70
N ALA A 53 8.83 -6.44 0.33
CA ALA A 53 8.31 -5.19 0.88
C ALA A 53 7.79 -5.32 2.32
N HIS A 54 7.19 -6.46 2.63
CA HIS A 54 6.60 -6.81 3.92
C HIS A 54 6.93 -8.26 4.26
N PRO A 55 8.04 -8.51 4.96
CA PRO A 55 8.35 -9.84 5.49
C PRO A 55 7.20 -10.37 6.37
N ARG A 56 6.53 -9.46 7.08
CA ARG A 56 5.30 -9.66 7.85
C ARG A 56 4.31 -8.54 7.54
N GLU A 57 3.05 -8.76 7.89
CA GLU A 57 1.90 -7.93 7.57
C GLU A 57 1.90 -6.57 8.31
N GLU A 58 2.74 -6.39 9.33
CA GLU A 58 2.55 -5.41 10.41
C GLU A 58 2.33 -3.95 9.97
N HIS A 59 3.10 -3.45 9.00
CA HIS A 59 2.93 -2.08 8.49
C HIS A 59 1.96 -1.96 7.32
N LEU A 60 1.54 -3.09 6.74
CA LEU A 60 0.46 -3.16 5.75
C LEU A 60 -0.92 -3.14 6.41
N LEU A 61 -1.04 -3.66 7.65
CA LEU A 61 -2.30 -3.73 8.40
C LEU A 61 -3.08 -2.41 8.46
N PRO A 62 -2.46 -1.23 8.67
CA PRO A 62 -3.21 0.02 8.67
C PRO A 62 -3.92 0.32 7.34
N ALA A 63 -3.33 -0.06 6.19
CA ALA A 63 -3.97 0.10 4.89
C ALA A 63 -5.18 -0.83 4.76
N MET A 64 -5.06 -2.08 5.22
CA MET A 64 -6.17 -3.03 5.26
C MET A 64 -7.31 -2.57 6.17
N VAL A 65 -6.99 -1.94 7.32
CA VAL A 65 -7.99 -1.35 8.22
C VAL A 65 -8.72 -0.19 7.54
N ILE A 66 -8.00 0.68 6.83
CA ILE A 66 -8.62 1.77 6.05
C ILE A 66 -9.54 1.20 4.96
N ALA A 67 -9.09 0.18 4.23
CA ALA A 67 -9.90 -0.47 3.19
C ALA A 67 -11.17 -1.10 3.76
N GLY A 68 -11.09 -1.76 4.92
CA GLY A 68 -12.26 -2.31 5.62
C GLY A 68 -13.20 -1.24 6.16
N ALA A 69 -12.65 -0.17 6.75
CA ALA A 69 -13.43 0.94 7.30
C ALA A 69 -14.13 1.78 6.22
N ALA A 70 -13.54 1.87 5.02
CA ALA A 70 -14.16 2.54 3.88
C ALA A 70 -15.46 1.86 3.45
N GLY A 71 -15.64 0.56 3.68
CA GLY A 71 -16.83 -0.17 3.21
C GLY A 71 -17.01 -0.01 1.69
N SER A 72 -18.11 0.61 1.28
CA SER A 72 -18.40 0.91 -0.13
C SER A 72 -17.82 2.24 -0.62
N ASP A 73 -17.27 3.06 0.26
CA ASP A 73 -16.65 4.33 -0.12
C ASP A 73 -15.34 4.09 -0.90
N PRO A 74 -15.01 5.00 -1.84
CA PRO A 74 -13.72 4.97 -2.50
C PRO A 74 -12.61 5.15 -1.48
N VAL A 75 -11.44 4.60 -1.79
CA VAL A 75 -10.19 4.97 -1.11
C VAL A 75 -9.35 5.75 -2.09
N VAL A 76 -8.74 6.82 -1.60
CA VAL A 76 -7.94 7.75 -2.40
C VAL A 76 -6.48 7.66 -2.00
N HIS A 77 -5.61 7.76 -3.00
CA HIS A 77 -4.17 7.87 -2.81
C HIS A 77 -3.83 9.33 -2.49
N THR A 78 -3.41 9.60 -1.26
CA THR A 78 -3.24 10.97 -0.71
C THR A 78 -1.79 11.39 -0.56
N TYR A 79 -0.85 10.44 -0.61
CA TYR A 79 0.57 10.69 -0.43
C TYR A 79 1.36 9.70 -1.27
N ASP A 80 2.37 10.19 -1.99
CA ASP A 80 3.25 9.43 -2.88
C ASP A 80 4.64 10.10 -2.82
N ASP A 81 5.65 9.37 -2.35
CA ASP A 81 7.00 9.91 -2.19
C ASP A 81 8.05 8.79 -2.09
N HIS A 82 9.32 9.19 -2.00
CA HIS A 82 10.45 8.32 -1.73
C HIS A 82 11.13 8.71 -0.42
N VAL A 83 11.09 7.83 0.57
CA VAL A 83 11.84 8.01 1.82
C VAL A 83 13.09 7.15 1.76
N MET A 84 14.27 7.80 1.77
CA MET A 84 15.58 7.13 1.64
C MET A 84 15.69 6.25 0.38
N GLY A 85 15.04 6.66 -0.72
CA GLY A 85 15.04 5.93 -2.00
C GLY A 85 14.06 4.76 -2.07
N ILE A 86 13.23 4.56 -1.04
CA ILE A 86 12.18 3.55 -1.00
C ILE A 86 10.83 4.20 -1.24
N LYS A 87 10.05 3.63 -2.16
CA LYS A 87 8.71 4.10 -2.49
C LYS A 87 7.77 3.95 -1.29
N VAL A 88 7.04 5.03 -0.98
CA VAL A 88 6.05 5.07 0.10
C VAL A 88 4.78 5.78 -0.33
N SER A 89 3.65 5.27 0.14
CA SER A 89 2.32 5.78 -0.17
C SER A 89 1.41 5.87 1.05
N GLY A 90 0.43 6.77 0.96
CA GLY A 90 -0.62 6.97 1.96
C GLY A 90 -2.01 6.99 1.35
N PHE A 91 -2.97 6.44 2.08
CA PHE A 91 -4.35 6.26 1.63
C PHE A 91 -5.34 6.79 2.66
N ALA A 92 -6.51 7.26 2.19
CA ALA A 92 -7.63 7.68 3.02
C ALA A 92 -8.96 7.16 2.44
N ALA A 93 -9.94 6.91 3.30
CA ALA A 93 -11.30 6.61 2.89
C ALA A 93 -12.06 7.89 2.53
N GLY A 94 -12.93 7.81 1.53
CA GLY A 94 -13.76 8.91 1.04
C GLY A 94 -13.13 9.70 -0.11
N THR A 95 -13.85 10.71 -0.58
CA THR A 95 -13.40 11.64 -1.63
C THR A 95 -12.40 12.65 -1.02
N PRO A 96 -11.33 13.07 -1.72
CA PRO A 96 -10.42 14.06 -1.16
C PRO A 96 -11.21 15.32 -0.84
N ALA A 97 -10.98 15.92 0.34
CA ALA A 97 -11.52 17.24 0.62
C ALA A 97 -11.04 18.20 -0.48
N ALA A 98 -11.96 18.93 -1.12
CA ALA A 98 -11.60 19.95 -2.09
C ALA A 98 -10.61 20.93 -1.43
N ALA A 99 -9.43 21.08 -2.04
CA ALA A 99 -8.42 22.03 -1.63
C ALA A 99 -8.84 23.47 -1.93
#